data_AF-A0A5J4Z9H0-F1
#
_entry.id   AF-A0A5J4Z9H0-F1
#
_cell.length_a   1.000
_cell.length_b   1.000
_cell.length_c   1.000
_cell.angle_alpha   90.00
_cell.angle_beta   90.00
_cell.angle_gamma   90.00
#
_symmetry.space_group_name_H-M   'P 1'
#
loop_
_entity.id
_entity.type
_entity.pdbx_description
1 polymer ?
#
loop_
_entity_poly.entity_id
_entity_poly.type
_entity_poly.pdbx_seq_one_letter_code
_entity_poly.pdbx_strand_id
1 'polypeptide(L)'
;MLDHLESVLANESVAVKSGQFIVEVKPQGVSKGLVTEKIFTSMAESGRQTDFVLCVGDDRSDEDMFEVIGNAMNNGVLSSKHQFLLVLLDRNQVKPSTIWMIQLRQ
;
A
#
# COMPACT_ATOMS: atom_id res chain seq x y z
N MET A 1 -11.73 23.76 8.46
CA MET A 1 -10.39 24.06 7.88
C MET A 1 -10.07 23.08 6.75
N LEU A 2 -10.30 21.78 6.94
CA LEU A 2 -10.36 20.81 5.83
C LEU A 2 -11.36 21.20 4.76
N ASP A 3 -12.56 21.65 5.16
CA ASP A 3 -13.60 22.12 4.23
C ASP A 3 -13.15 23.31 3.38
N HIS A 4 -12.22 24.12 3.90
CA HIS A 4 -11.61 25.20 3.14
C HIS A 4 -10.58 24.70 2.13
N LEU A 5 -9.78 23.69 2.47
CA LEU A 5 -8.82 23.08 1.54
C LEU A 5 -9.54 22.29 0.45
N GLU A 6 -10.59 21.54 0.81
CA GLU A 6 -11.47 20.86 -0.16
C GLU A 6 -12.14 21.87 -1.09
N SER A 7 -12.64 22.99 -0.57
CA SER A 7 -13.27 24.03 -1.40
C SER A 7 -12.28 24.78 -2.29
N VAL A 8 -11.06 25.08 -1.81
CA VAL A 8 -10.03 25.79 -2.61
C VAL A 8 -9.46 24.88 -3.70
N LEU A 9 -9.32 23.58 -3.40
CA LEU A 9 -8.77 22.58 -4.31
C LEU A 9 -9.83 21.82 -5.10
N ALA A 10 -11.12 22.19 -5.00
CA ALA A 10 -12.24 21.51 -5.64
C ALA A 10 -12.12 21.45 -7.18
N ASN A 11 -11.43 22.42 -7.78
CA ASN A 11 -11.21 22.49 -9.23
C ASN A 11 -9.89 21.86 -9.68
N GLU A 12 -9.05 21.43 -8.73
CA GLU A 12 -7.77 20.79 -9.02
C GLU A 12 -7.94 19.27 -8.99
N SER A 13 -7.17 18.54 -9.80
CA SER A 13 -7.23 17.07 -9.86
C SER A 13 -6.49 16.42 -8.69
N VAL A 14 -6.81 16.85 -7.46
CA VAL A 14 -6.21 16.37 -6.21
C VAL A 14 -7.30 15.85 -5.26
N ALA A 15 -6.91 14.90 -4.42
CA ALA A 15 -7.68 14.37 -3.32
C ALA A 15 -7.06 14.85 -2.02
N VAL A 16 -7.90 15.37 -1.13
CA VAL A 16 -7.51 15.86 0.20
C VAL A 16 -8.04 14.86 1.23
N LYS A 17 -7.19 14.45 2.18
CA LYS A 17 -7.58 13.56 3.26
C LYS A 17 -7.08 14.10 4.60
N SER A 18 -7.93 14.07 5.61
CA SER A 18 -7.53 14.39 6.98
C SER A 18 -6.89 13.18 7.66
N GLY A 19 -5.68 13.38 8.17
CA GLY A 19 -5.07 12.51 9.17
C GLY A 19 -5.28 13.05 10.59
N GLN A 20 -4.65 12.41 11.57
CA GLN A 20 -4.82 12.74 13.00
C GLN A 20 -4.22 14.11 13.36
N PHE A 21 -3.15 14.53 12.66
CA PHE A 21 -2.48 15.82 12.84
C PHE A 21 -1.95 16.43 11.54
N ILE A 22 -2.29 15.82 10.40
CA ILE A 22 -1.79 16.20 9.07
C ILE A 22 -2.94 16.25 8.08
N VAL A 23 -2.78 17.06 7.03
CA VAL A 23 -3.63 17.01 5.84
C VAL A 23 -2.80 16.44 4.71
N GLU A 24 -3.23 15.32 4.15
CA GLU A 24 -2.60 14.69 3.00
C GLU A 24 -3.27 15.22 1.73
N VAL A 25 -2.47 15.68 0.76
CA VAL A 25 -2.94 16.09 -0.56
C VAL A 25 -2.19 15.27 -1.60
N LYS A 26 -2.92 14.55 -2.44
CA LYS A 26 -2.36 13.69 -3.48
C LYS A 26 -3.11 13.85 -4.80
N PRO A 27 -2.51 13.55 -5.96
CA PRO A 27 -3.25 13.54 -7.21
C PRO A 27 -4.41 12.53 -7.15
N GLN A 28 -5.52 12.87 -7.80
CA GLN A 28 -6.65 11.95 -7.91
C GLN A 28 -6.25 10.67 -8.64
N GLY A 29 -6.81 9.55 -8.18
CA GLY A 29 -6.51 8.23 -8.74
C GLY A 29 -5.15 7.66 -8.35
N VAL A 30 -4.35 8.35 -7.51
CA VAL A 30 -3.08 7.81 -7.00
C VAL A 30 -3.27 7.20 -5.61
N SER A 31 -2.87 5.93 -5.47
CA SER A 31 -2.83 5.21 -4.20
C SER A 31 -1.50 4.46 -4.04
N LYS A 32 -1.15 4.12 -2.80
CA LYS A 32 0.03 3.29 -2.50
C LYS A 32 -0.07 1.92 -3.19
N GLY A 33 -1.27 1.35 -3.25
CA GLY A 33 -1.56 0.14 -4.03
C GLY A 33 -1.25 0.29 -5.53
N LEU A 34 -1.74 1.35 -6.18
CA LEU A 34 -1.50 1.57 -7.60
C LEU A 34 0.00 1.73 -7.92
N VAL A 35 0.74 2.44 -7.07
CA VAL A 35 2.20 2.57 -7.23
C VAL A 35 2.87 1.20 -7.12
N THR A 36 2.44 0.38 -6.16
CA THR A 36 2.97 -0.98 -5.95
C THR A 36 2.72 -1.88 -7.14
N GLU A 37 1.51 -1.84 -7.71
CA GLU A 37 1.15 -2.57 -8.91
C GLU A 37 2.05 -2.18 -10.09
N LYS A 38 2.23 -0.88 -10.33
CA LYS A 38 3.12 -0.38 -11.39
C LYS A 38 4.56 -0.82 -11.22
N ILE A 39 5.07 -0.88 -9.99
CA ILE A 39 6.43 -1.38 -9.72
C ILE A 39 6.53 -2.85 -10.14
N PHE A 40 5.57 -3.70 -9.74
CA PHE A 40 5.58 -5.11 -10.13
C PHE A 40 5.43 -5.30 -11.63
N THR A 41 4.52 -4.57 -12.28
CA THR A 41 4.36 -4.61 -13.73
C THR A 41 5.65 -4.23 -14.45
N SER A 42 6.28 -3.12 -14.05
CA SER A 42 7.53 -2.66 -14.67
C SER A 42 8.69 -3.65 -14.46
N MET A 43 8.76 -4.28 -13.28
CA MET A 43 9.73 -5.35 -13.02
C MET A 43 9.50 -6.56 -13.94
N ALA A 44 8.25 -7.01 -14.06
CA ALA A 44 7.87 -8.11 -14.92
C ALA A 44 8.17 -7.82 -16.40
N GLU A 45 7.86 -6.61 -16.88
CA GLU A 45 8.19 -6.15 -18.23
C GLU A 45 9.71 -6.12 -18.49
N SER A 46 10.51 -5.84 -17.45
CA SER A 46 11.97 -5.90 -17.52
C SER A 46 12.55 -7.33 -17.41
N GLY A 47 11.69 -8.35 -17.34
CA GLY A 47 12.09 -9.75 -17.16
C GLY A 47 12.67 -10.06 -15.79
N ARG A 48 12.43 -9.20 -14.79
CA ARG A 48 12.91 -9.35 -13.42
C ARG A 48 11.77 -9.83 -12.53
N GLN A 49 12.07 -10.81 -11.69
CA GLN A 49 11.17 -11.24 -10.63
C GLN A 49 11.62 -10.61 -9.31
N THR A 50 10.67 -10.17 -8.49
CA THR A 50 10.99 -9.62 -7.17
C THR A 50 11.41 -10.75 -6.23
N ASP A 51 12.65 -10.73 -5.76
CA ASP A 51 13.18 -11.75 -4.83
C ASP A 51 12.86 -11.48 -3.36
N PHE A 52 12.57 -10.24 -3.00
CA PHE A 52 12.27 -9.81 -1.65
C PHE A 52 11.35 -8.58 -1.66
N VAL A 53 10.36 -8.55 -0.75
CA VAL A 53 9.46 -7.42 -0.55
C VAL A 53 9.35 -7.12 0.94
N LEU A 54 9.67 -5.88 1.33
CA LEU A 54 9.37 -5.33 2.65
C LEU A 54 8.21 -4.35 2.51
N CYS A 55 7.15 -4.57 3.28
CA CYS A 55 5.98 -3.71 3.26
C CYS A 55 5.65 -3.23 4.67
N VAL A 56 5.67 -1.92 4.88
CA VAL A 56 5.47 -1.30 6.18
C VAL A 56 4.40 -0.24 6.02
N GLY A 57 3.40 -0.26 6.91
CA GLY A 57 2.37 0.76 6.96
C GLY A 57 1.85 0.98 8.37
N ASP A 58 1.41 2.20 8.62
CA ASP A 58 1.00 2.68 9.93
C ASP A 58 -0.50 2.97 10.01
N ASP A 59 -1.15 3.20 8.87
CA ASP A 59 -2.55 3.60 8.86
C ASP A 59 -3.37 2.91 7.76
N ARG A 60 -4.66 3.25 7.71
CA ARG A 60 -5.60 2.68 6.74
C ARG A 60 -5.24 2.99 5.28
N SER A 61 -4.46 4.03 5.01
CA SER A 61 -4.03 4.35 3.64
C SER A 61 -3.08 3.29 3.05
N ASP A 62 -2.44 2.48 3.90
CA ASP A 62 -1.54 1.40 3.50
C ASP A 62 -2.27 0.11 3.11
N GLU A 63 -3.58 -0.03 3.41
CA GLU A 63 -4.35 -1.25 3.13
C GLU A 63 -4.30 -1.66 1.64
N ASP A 64 -4.45 -0.70 0.73
CA ASP A 64 -4.39 -0.95 -0.72
C ASP A 64 -3.03 -1.53 -1.16
N MET A 65 -1.93 -1.11 -0.52
CA MET A 65 -0.59 -1.62 -0.80
C MET A 65 -0.44 -3.07 -0.34
N PHE A 66 -0.98 -3.41 0.83
CA PHE A 66 -0.95 -4.78 1.35
C PHE A 66 -1.76 -5.74 0.47
N GLU A 67 -2.93 -5.32 0.00
CA GLU A 67 -3.78 -6.13 -0.88
C GLU A 67 -3.07 -6.47 -2.20
N VAL A 68 -2.45 -5.47 -2.85
CA VAL A 68 -1.71 -5.68 -4.10
C VAL A 68 -0.56 -6.67 -3.93
N ILE A 69 0.18 -6.57 -2.83
CA ILE A 69 1.27 -7.51 -2.52
C ILE A 69 0.74 -8.92 -2.29
N GLY A 70 -0.35 -9.08 -1.51
CA GLY A 70 -0.99 -10.37 -1.30
C GLY A 70 -1.47 -11.02 -2.59
N ASN A 71 -2.06 -10.23 -3.49
CA ASN A 71 -2.47 -10.70 -4.82
C ASN A 71 -1.27 -11.08 -5.69
N ALA A 72 -0.19 -10.29 -5.68
CA ALA A 72 1.05 -10.61 -6.40
C ALA A 72 1.70 -11.91 -5.91
N MET A 73 1.64 -12.18 -4.60
CA MET A 73 2.07 -13.46 -4.02
C MET A 73 1.23 -14.62 -4.54
N ASN A 74 -0.09 -14.52 -4.45
CA ASN A 74 -1.02 -15.57 -4.85
C ASN A 74 -0.91 -15.90 -6.35
N ASN A 75 -0.60 -14.89 -7.16
CA ASN A 75 -0.45 -15.01 -8.60
C ASN A 75 0.97 -15.44 -9.04
N GLY A 76 1.89 -15.69 -8.11
CA GLY A 76 3.26 -16.13 -8.41
C GLY A 76 4.14 -15.07 -9.07
N VAL A 77 3.77 -13.79 -8.96
CA VAL A 77 4.54 -12.66 -9.49
C VAL A 77 5.84 -12.49 -8.70
N LEU A 78 5.84 -12.86 -7.42
CA LEU A 78 6.98 -12.77 -6.52
C LEU A 78 7.74 -14.10 -6.47
N SER A 79 9.07 -14.04 -6.42
CA SER A 79 9.96 -15.20 -6.34
C SER A 79 9.75 -15.92 -5.01
N SER A 80 9.86 -17.25 -5.02
CA SER A 80 9.65 -18.10 -3.85
C SER A 80 10.79 -18.05 -2.83
N LYS A 81 11.87 -17.29 -3.10
CA LYS A 81 13.13 -17.37 -2.35
C LYS A 81 13.16 -16.56 -1.04
N HIS A 82 12.44 -15.43 -0.90
CA HIS A 82 12.38 -14.72 0.39
C HIS A 82 11.02 -14.06 0.63
N GLN A 83 10.39 -14.38 1.78
CA GLN A 83 9.02 -13.98 2.12
C GLN A 83 8.95 -13.05 3.35
N PHE A 84 8.46 -11.84 3.07
CA PHE A 84 7.67 -10.83 3.81
C PHE A 84 7.88 -10.57 5.32
N LEU A 85 8.03 -9.28 5.63
CA LEU A 85 7.69 -8.68 6.92
C LEU A 85 6.60 -7.63 6.67
N LEU A 86 5.38 -7.90 7.15
CA LEU A 86 4.28 -6.95 7.20
C LEU A 86 4.26 -6.33 8.59
N VAL A 87 4.59 -5.05 8.70
CA VAL A 87 4.41 -4.32 9.96
C VAL A 87 3.18 -3.44 9.82
N LEU A 88 2.10 -3.81 10.52
CA LEU A 88 0.96 -2.94 10.78
C LEU A 88 1.20 -2.23 12.10
N LEU A 89 1.36 -0.90 12.07
CA LEU A 89 1.50 -0.08 13.28
C LEU A 89 0.21 0.63 13.70
N ASP A 90 -0.97 0.22 13.22
CA ASP A 90 -2.22 0.81 13.73
C ASP A 90 -2.66 0.11 15.03
N ARG A 91 -2.57 0.84 16.15
CA ARG A 91 -2.90 0.34 17.49
C ARG A 91 -4.40 0.15 17.74
N ASN A 92 -5.29 0.62 16.84
CA ASN A 92 -6.71 0.78 17.15
C ASN A 92 -7.70 -0.03 16.29
N GLN A 93 -7.31 -0.68 15.19
CA GLN A 93 -8.23 -1.53 14.43
C GLN A 93 -7.52 -2.73 13.78
N VAL A 94 -7.24 -3.77 14.57
CA VAL A 94 -6.96 -5.09 13.99
C VAL A 94 -8.29 -5.65 13.47
N LYS A 95 -8.56 -5.48 12.18
CA LYS A 95 -9.59 -6.29 11.50
C LYS A 95 -9.13 -7.76 11.56
N PRO A 96 -9.94 -8.69 12.11
CA PRO A 96 -9.55 -10.09 12.27
C PRO A 96 -9.23 -10.83 10.96
N SER A 97 -9.59 -10.26 9.81
CA SER A 97 -9.54 -10.90 8.50
C SER A 97 -8.25 -10.68 7.70
N THR A 98 -7.31 -9.83 8.14
CA THR A 98 -6.15 -9.44 7.28
C THR A 98 -4.78 -9.71 7.89
N ILE A 99 -4.69 -10.47 8.99
CA ILE A 99 -3.39 -10.79 9.61
C ILE A 99 -3.18 -12.30 9.65
N TRP A 100 -2.67 -12.82 8.54
CA TRP A 100 -1.85 -14.04 8.43
C TRP A 100 -0.89 -13.74 7.27
N MET A 101 0.43 -13.75 7.42
CA MET A 101 1.21 -14.94 7.72
C MET A 101 2.66 -14.51 7.99
N ILE A 102 3.16 -14.74 9.20
CA ILE A 102 4.60 -14.78 9.48
C ILE A 102 5.08 -16.15 8.99
N GLN A 103 5.85 -16.19 7.91
CA GLN A 103 6.61 -17.39 7.52
C GLN A 103 8.10 -17.10 7.70
N LEU A 104 8.58 -17.20 8.95
CA LEU A 104 10.00 -17.41 9.22
C LEU A 104 10.29 -18.89 8.94
N ARG A 105 10.80 -19.22 7.74
CA ARG A 105 11.52 -20.48 7.57
C ARG A 105 12.97 -20.26 8.00
N GLN A 106 13.35 -20.95 9.07
CA GLN A 106 14.73 -21.39 9.26
C GLN A 106 15.12 -22.35 8.14
#